data_AF-A0A260A6J4-F1
#
_entry.id   AF-A0A260A6J4-F1
#
_cell.length_a   1.000
_cell.length_b   1.000
_cell.length_c   1.000
_cell.angle_alpha   90.00
_cell.angle_beta   90.00
_cell.angle_gamma   90.00
#
_symmetry.space_group_name_H-M   'P 1'
#
loop_
_entity.id
_entity.type
_entity.pdbx_description
1 polymer ?
#
loop_
_entity_poly.entity_id
_entity_poly.type
_entity_poly.pdbx_seq_one_letter_code
_entity_poly.pdbx_strand_id
1 'polypeptide(L)'
;MNDDAVQIPPRLTKPEGSPDVRGWLTFTEPLPDELQRAEDSTAENDLYARPRNRRRPATGTERTLLRLLGFTLPDEMDGYAGVPLKTHVTYAGNTVRLRTWPALKDQIPTTGVQTA
;
A
#
# COMPACT_ATOMS: atom_id res chain seq x y z
N MET A 1 8.89 26.42 2.56
CA MET A 1 8.31 25.23 3.22
C MET A 1 9.22 24.11 2.83
N ASN A 2 9.89 23.46 3.80
CA ASN A 2 10.90 22.46 3.49
C ASN A 2 10.25 21.29 2.75
N ASP A 3 10.70 21.03 1.53
CA ASP A 3 10.53 19.77 0.80
C ASP A 3 11.35 18.67 1.50
N ASP A 4 11.04 18.39 2.77
CA ASP A 4 11.49 17.16 3.42
C ASP A 4 10.69 16.02 2.78
N ALA A 5 11.24 15.49 1.68
CA ALA A 5 10.68 14.32 1.02
C ALA A 5 10.48 13.22 2.06
N VAL A 6 9.22 12.79 2.25
CA VAL A 6 8.88 11.74 3.21
C VAL A 6 9.58 10.46 2.79
N GLN A 7 10.69 10.14 3.46
CA GLN A 7 11.45 8.93 3.21
C GLN A 7 10.76 7.76 3.91
N ILE A 8 10.34 6.77 3.12
CA ILE A 8 9.82 5.50 3.65
C ILE A 8 10.94 4.46 3.70
N PRO A 9 10.94 3.53 4.67
CA PRO A 9 11.91 2.45 4.70
C PRO A 9 11.81 1.58 3.45
N PRO A 10 12.87 0.83 3.12
CA PRO A 10 12.82 -0.16 2.06
C PRO A 10 11.66 -1.14 2.24
N ARG A 11 11.05 -1.54 1.14
CA ARG A 11 10.07 -2.63 1.18
C ARG A 11 10.74 -3.92 1.61
N LEU A 12 10.04 -4.67 2.44
CA LEU A 12 10.37 -6.06 2.67
C LEU A 12 9.88 -6.88 1.47
N THR A 13 10.78 -7.13 0.52
CA THR A 13 10.50 -7.99 -0.63
C THR A 13 10.76 -9.46 -0.28
N LYS A 14 9.98 -10.34 -0.89
CA LYS A 14 10.23 -11.78 -0.86
C LYS A 14 11.63 -12.13 -1.44
N PRO A 15 12.24 -13.25 -1.01
CA PRO A 15 13.33 -13.87 -1.76
C PRO A 15 12.88 -14.23 -3.18
N GLU A 16 13.79 -14.14 -4.14
CA GLU A 16 13.54 -14.50 -5.53
C GLU A 16 12.88 -15.90 -5.64
N GLY A 17 11.79 -16.01 -6.40
CA GLY A 17 11.06 -17.26 -6.58
C GLY A 17 9.94 -17.60 -5.57
N SER A 18 9.82 -16.88 -4.44
CA SER A 18 8.72 -17.13 -3.47
C SER A 18 7.46 -16.32 -3.78
N PRO A 19 6.24 -16.66 -3.34
CA PRO A 19 5.08 -15.74 -3.40
C PRO A 19 5.22 -14.60 -2.37
N ASP A 20 4.81 -13.38 -2.72
CA ASP A 20 4.81 -12.25 -1.77
C ASP A 20 3.62 -12.37 -0.82
N VAL A 21 3.79 -13.16 0.25
CA VAL A 21 2.73 -13.45 1.23
C VAL A 21 2.55 -12.35 2.28
N ARG A 22 3.25 -11.21 2.16
CA ARG A 22 3.06 -10.05 3.06
C ARG A 22 2.40 -8.87 2.33
N GLY A 23 2.39 -8.87 1.00
CA GLY A 23 1.69 -7.89 0.19
C GLY A 23 2.48 -6.58 0.05
N TRP A 24 1.96 -5.65 -0.75
CA TRP A 24 2.80 -4.60 -1.32
C TRP A 24 3.26 -3.50 -0.35
N LEU A 25 2.59 -3.36 0.79
CA LEU A 25 2.88 -2.33 1.80
C LEU A 25 3.45 -2.96 3.07
N THR A 26 4.56 -3.67 2.90
CA THR A 26 5.36 -4.24 4.01
C THR A 26 6.77 -3.66 3.92
N PHE A 27 7.29 -3.17 5.04
CA PHE A 27 8.55 -2.44 5.14
C PHE A 27 9.53 -3.14 6.09
N THR A 28 10.83 -2.88 5.91
CA THR A 28 11.89 -3.47 6.75
C THR A 28 11.91 -2.87 8.16
N GLU A 29 11.40 -1.65 8.32
CA GLU A 29 11.35 -0.89 9.56
C GLU A 29 9.99 -0.17 9.68
N PRO A 30 9.61 0.31 10.88
CA PRO A 30 8.40 1.12 11.05
C PRO A 30 8.38 2.34 10.14
N LEU A 31 7.20 2.71 9.67
CA LEU A 31 6.98 3.95 8.93
C LEU A 31 7.16 5.18 9.84
N PRO A 32 7.34 6.38 9.27
CA PRO A 32 7.21 7.63 10.03
C PRO A 32 5.90 7.67 10.82
N ASP A 33 5.94 8.21 12.03
CA ASP A 33 4.86 8.13 13.03
C ASP A 33 3.46 8.39 12.49
N GLU A 34 3.28 9.42 11.66
CA GLU A 34 1.96 9.74 11.09
C GLU A 34 1.45 8.64 10.16
N LEU A 35 2.31 8.15 9.27
CA LEU A 35 1.98 7.06 8.35
C LEU A 35 1.77 5.75 9.13
N GLN A 36 2.61 5.47 10.11
CA GLN A 36 2.49 4.27 10.95
C GLN A 36 1.17 4.26 11.71
N ARG A 37 0.82 5.35 12.40
CA ARG A 37 -0.45 5.45 13.15
C ARG A 37 -1.67 5.29 12.24
N ALA A 38 -1.64 5.88 11.05
CA ALA A 38 -2.73 5.76 10.10
C ALA A 38 -2.85 4.33 9.52
N GLU A 39 -1.72 3.67 9.28
CA GLU A 39 -1.66 2.27 8.86
C GLU A 39 -2.20 1.31 9.92
N ASP A 40 -1.86 1.54 11.19
CA ASP A 40 -2.31 0.75 12.33
C ASP A 40 -3.82 0.92 12.57
N SER A 41 -4.32 2.16 12.50
CA SER A 41 -5.76 2.43 12.57
C SER A 41 -6.54 1.72 11.46
N THR A 42 -6.00 1.73 10.24
CA THR A 42 -6.59 0.99 9.11
C THR A 42 -6.56 -0.52 9.35
N ALA A 43 -5.47 -1.04 9.93
CA ALA A 43 -5.34 -2.47 10.26
C ALA A 43 -6.38 -2.94 11.25
N GLU A 44 -6.58 -2.16 12.32
CA GLU A 44 -7.60 -2.44 13.34
C GLU A 44 -9.01 -2.40 12.74
N ASN A 45 -9.31 -1.41 11.89
CA ASN A 45 -10.62 -1.32 11.22
C ASN A 45 -10.89 -2.52 10.30
N ASP A 46 -9.90 -2.93 9.51
CA ASP A 46 -10.02 -4.08 8.61
C ASP A 46 -10.21 -5.38 9.40
N LEU A 47 -9.50 -5.55 10.53
CA LEU A 47 -9.61 -6.71 11.41
C LEU A 47 -10.98 -6.78 12.10
N TYR A 48 -11.45 -5.65 12.65
CA TYR A 48 -12.73 -5.57 13.35
C TYR A 48 -13.93 -5.87 12.43
N ALA A 49 -13.87 -5.44 11.17
CA ALA A 49 -14.94 -5.72 10.22
C ALA A 49 -15.10 -7.22 9.91
N ARG A 50 -14.06 -8.05 10.17
CA ARG A 50 -14.03 -9.52 10.03
C ARG A 50 -14.41 -10.15 8.66
N PRO A 51 -14.31 -9.51 7.48
CA PRO A 51 -14.51 -10.25 6.24
C PRO A 51 -13.26 -11.06 5.86
N ARG A 52 -13.45 -12.32 5.46
CA ARG A 52 -12.36 -13.18 4.95
C ARG A 52 -11.68 -12.59 3.70
N ASN A 53 -12.43 -11.81 2.93
CA ASN A 53 -11.98 -11.01 1.78
C ASN A 53 -12.72 -9.65 1.77
N ARG A 54 -12.01 -8.55 2.01
CA ARG A 54 -12.57 -7.17 1.97
C ARG A 54 -12.17 -6.48 0.67
N ARG A 55 -13.11 -5.79 0.05
CA ARG A 55 -12.81 -4.82 -1.02
C ARG A 55 -13.34 -3.47 -0.58
N ARG A 56 -12.46 -2.47 -0.54
CA ARG A 56 -12.82 -1.09 -0.17
C ARG A 56 -12.01 -0.08 -0.99
N PRO A 57 -12.41 1.19 -1.04
CA PRO A 57 -11.56 2.25 -1.59
C PRO A 57 -10.19 2.27 -0.89
N ALA A 58 -9.12 2.56 -1.61
CA ALA A 58 -7.79 2.76 -1.05
C ALA A 58 -7.81 3.97 -0.09
N THR A 59 -7.24 3.81 1.12
CA THR A 59 -7.19 4.92 2.09
C THR A 59 -6.20 5.98 1.62
N GLY A 60 -6.30 7.20 2.16
CA GLY A 60 -5.33 8.25 1.89
C GLY A 60 -3.89 7.80 2.13
N THR A 61 -3.65 7.10 3.25
CA THR A 61 -2.34 6.54 3.61
C THR A 61 -1.83 5.52 2.59
N GLU A 62 -2.68 4.59 2.15
CA GLU A 62 -2.27 3.60 1.14
C GLU A 62 -1.95 4.25 -0.20
N ARG A 63 -2.74 5.23 -0.62
CA ARG A 63 -2.48 6.01 -1.84
C ARG A 63 -1.12 6.72 -1.73
N THR A 64 -0.85 7.38 -0.60
CA THR A 64 0.43 8.03 -0.34
C THR A 64 1.59 7.03 -0.40
N LEU A 65 1.49 5.89 0.29
CA LEU A 65 2.53 4.86 0.27
C LEU A 65 2.74 4.29 -1.14
N LEU A 66 1.68 4.04 -1.91
CA LEU A 66 1.79 3.57 -3.29
C LEU A 66 2.52 4.59 -4.19
N ARG A 67 2.25 5.88 -4.05
CA ARG A 67 2.98 6.93 -4.79
C ARG A 67 4.46 6.96 -4.41
N LEU A 68 4.77 6.88 -3.11
CA LEU A 68 6.16 6.84 -2.63
C LEU A 68 6.92 5.60 -3.11
N LEU A 69 6.19 4.51 -3.39
CA LEU A 69 6.71 3.30 -4.04
C LEU A 69 6.79 3.40 -5.58
N GLY A 70 6.47 4.54 -6.15
CA GLY A 70 6.56 4.81 -7.60
C GLY A 70 5.38 4.28 -8.42
N PHE A 71 4.25 3.91 -7.79
CA PHE A 71 3.05 3.56 -8.54
C PHE A 71 2.32 4.80 -9.04
N THR A 72 1.84 4.73 -10.28
CA THR A 72 0.90 5.70 -10.83
C THR A 72 -0.52 5.25 -10.49
N LEU A 73 -1.27 6.07 -9.76
CA LEU A 73 -2.63 5.74 -9.35
C LEU A 73 -3.61 6.00 -10.52
N PRO A 74 -4.36 5.00 -11.00
CA PRO A 74 -5.19 5.14 -12.20
C PRO A 74 -6.22 6.26 -12.11
N ASP A 75 -6.79 6.44 -10.93
CA ASP A 75 -7.84 7.43 -10.67
C ASP A 75 -7.32 8.85 -10.42
N GLU A 76 -6.02 9.07 -10.58
CA GLU A 76 -5.36 10.38 -10.60
C GLU A 76 -4.85 10.75 -12.00
N MET A 77 -5.00 9.85 -12.98
CA MET A 77 -4.62 10.13 -14.36
C MET A 77 -5.67 10.99 -15.07
N ASP A 78 -5.21 11.93 -15.89
CA ASP A 78 -6.08 12.75 -16.73
C ASP A 78 -6.96 11.86 -17.62
N GLY A 79 -8.27 12.17 -17.64
CA GLY A 79 -9.26 11.41 -18.41
C GLY A 79 -9.76 10.14 -17.72
N TYR A 80 -9.38 9.86 -16.47
CA TYR A 80 -9.96 8.74 -15.74
C TYR A 80 -11.43 8.98 -15.37
N ALA A 81 -12.33 8.22 -16.00
CA ALA A 81 -13.77 8.22 -15.69
C ALA A 81 -14.23 6.94 -14.96
N GLY A 82 -13.29 6.21 -14.34
CA GLY A 82 -13.53 4.90 -13.72
C GLY A 82 -13.88 4.95 -12.23
N VAL A 83 -13.81 3.78 -11.59
CA VAL A 83 -14.05 3.64 -10.15
C VAL A 83 -12.78 3.96 -9.35
N PRO A 84 -12.86 4.60 -8.18
CA PRO A 84 -11.68 4.85 -7.35
C PRO A 84 -10.87 3.57 -7.09
N LEU A 85 -9.54 3.71 -6.96
CA LEU A 85 -8.62 2.63 -6.68
C LEU A 85 -9.12 1.82 -5.47
N LYS A 86 -9.24 0.50 -5.64
CA LYS A 86 -9.72 -0.41 -4.59
C LYS A 86 -8.57 -1.21 -3.99
N THR A 87 -8.53 -1.26 -2.67
CA THR A 87 -7.68 -2.16 -1.90
C THR A 87 -8.39 -3.48 -1.71
N HIS A 88 -7.73 -4.57 -2.10
CA HIS A 88 -8.16 -5.92 -1.80
C HIS A 88 -7.40 -6.41 -0.57
N VAL A 89 -8.14 -6.63 0.52
CA VAL A 89 -7.60 -7.15 1.77
C VAL A 89 -8.01 -8.62 1.89
N THR A 90 -7.02 -9.47 2.05
CA THR A 90 -7.18 -10.89 2.41
C THR A 90 -6.34 -11.16 3.67
N TYR A 91 -6.51 -12.30 4.31
CA TYR A 91 -5.75 -12.65 5.52
C TYR A 91 -5.04 -14.00 5.33
N ALA A 92 -3.71 -13.99 5.45
CA ALA A 92 -2.88 -15.20 5.38
C ALA A 92 -2.88 -16.00 6.70
N GLY A 93 -3.30 -15.35 7.78
CA GLY A 93 -3.51 -15.91 9.11
C GLY A 93 -4.38 -14.97 9.94
N ASN A 94 -4.55 -15.23 11.23
CA ASN A 94 -5.53 -14.50 12.07
C ASN A 94 -5.34 -12.97 12.08
N THR A 95 -4.10 -12.49 11.95
CA THR A 95 -3.76 -11.06 12.02
C THR A 95 -2.91 -10.59 10.85
N VAL A 96 -2.40 -11.50 10.03
CA VAL A 96 -1.53 -11.17 8.90
C VAL A 96 -2.40 -10.80 7.71
N ARG A 97 -2.57 -9.50 7.49
CA ARG A 97 -3.28 -8.96 6.33
C ARG A 97 -2.40 -8.95 5.09
N LEU A 98 -3.01 -9.30 3.98
CA LEU A 98 -2.47 -9.27 2.64
C LEU A 98 -3.21 -8.22 1.84
N ARG A 99 -2.50 -7.18 1.43
CA ARG A 99 -3.07 -6.11 0.59
C ARG A 99 -2.52 -6.17 -0.81
N THR A 100 -3.44 -6.12 -1.76
CA THR A 100 -3.15 -6.14 -3.20
C THR A 100 -4.01 -5.10 -3.91
N TRP A 101 -3.49 -4.61 -5.03
CA TRP A 101 -4.16 -3.66 -5.91
C TRP A 101 -4.16 -4.23 -7.34
N PRO A 102 -5.19 -5.00 -7.73
CA PRO A 102 -5.23 -5.62 -9.05
C PRO A 102 -5.11 -4.62 -10.21
N ALA A 103 -5.56 -3.37 -10.00
CA ALA A 103 -5.43 -2.29 -10.98
C ALA A 103 -3.99 -1.82 -11.22
N LEU A 104 -3.05 -2.19 -10.33
CA LEU A 104 -1.65 -1.82 -10.41
C LEU A 104 -0.75 -3.01 -10.78
N LYS A 105 -1.31 -4.22 -10.95
CA LYS A 105 -0.56 -5.49 -11.04
C LYS A 105 0.50 -5.53 -12.16
N ASP A 106 0.27 -4.76 -13.22
CA ASP A 106 1.12 -4.71 -14.41
C ASP A 106 2.19 -3.59 -14.30
N GLN A 107 2.18 -2.80 -13.22
CA GLN A 107 3.22 -1.82 -12.92
C GLN A 107 4.34 -2.45 -12.10
N ILE A 108 5.58 -2.12 -12.46
CA ILE A 108 6.76 -2.46 -11.66
C ILE A 108 7.05 -1.24 -10.76
N PRO A 109 6.93 -1.36 -9.42
CA PRO A 109 7.27 -0.26 -8.53
C PRO A 109 8.73 0.12 -8.71
N THR A 110 9.00 1.41 -8.91
CA THR A 110 10.37 1.92 -8.94
C THR A 110 10.81 2.09 -7.50
N THR A 111 11.85 1.39 -7.07
CA THR A 111 12.30 1.34 -5.67
C THR A 111 12.67 2.74 -5.15
N GLY A 112 11.69 3.43 -4.55
CA GLY A 112 11.86 4.42 -3.47
C GLY A 112 12.94 5.50 -3.61
N VAL A 113 13.15 6.10 -4.77
CA VAL A 113 13.87 7.39 -4.87
C VAL A 113 13.06 8.32 -5.76
N GLN A 114 12.19 9.13 -5.15
CA GLN A 114 11.74 10.36 -5.80
C GLN A 114 12.77 11.44 -5.46
N THR A 115 13.74 11.67 -6.34
CA THR A 115 14.42 12.97 -6.40
C THR A 115 13.45 13.97 -7.01
N ALA A 116 13.26 15.09 -6.30
CA ALA A 116 12.50 16.26 -6.76
C ALA A 116 12.90 16.72 -8.16
#